data_AF-A0A9X3LTH9-F1
#
_entry.id   AF-A0A9X3LTH9-F1
#
_cell.length_a   1.000
_cell.length_b   1.000
_cell.length_c   1.000
_cell.angle_alpha   90.00
_cell.angle_beta   90.00
_cell.angle_gamma   90.00
#
_symmetry.space_group_name_H-M   'P 1'
#
loop_
_entity.id
_entity.type
_entity.pdbx_description
1 polymer ?
#
loop_
_entity_poly.entity_id
_entity_poly.type
_entity_poly.pdbx_seq_one_letter_code
_entity_poly.pdbx_strand_id
1 'polypeptide(L)'
;MAIPLHKRRKVADFDPVRDGKTVTQFCKELGISRQTYHNIKNRIAQKGRAGIVPDSTAPKNPIKKFDEADKIAVVHARQQLMEQGLDYGPWSIYYFLFDSIGADRTPSRSTIALWLQELGFRCQCPQTAAEFL
;
A
#
# COMPACT_ATOMS: atom_id res chain seq x y z
N MET A 1 -6.55 -12.25 -17.65
CA MET A 1 -6.57 -13.47 -16.82
C MET A 1 -5.15 -13.84 -16.41
N ALA A 2 -4.93 -14.10 -15.12
CA ALA A 2 -3.63 -14.59 -14.63
C ALA A 2 -3.42 -16.04 -15.08
N ILE A 3 -2.23 -16.37 -15.56
CA ILE A 3 -1.89 -17.73 -16.00
C ILE A 3 -1.69 -18.61 -14.75
N PRO A 4 -2.33 -19.78 -14.65
CA PRO A 4 -2.18 -20.68 -13.51
C PRO A 4 -0.73 -21.12 -13.28
N LEU A 5 -0.37 -21.35 -12.02
CA LEU A 5 0.99 -21.75 -11.63
C LEU A 5 1.44 -23.05 -12.31
N HIS A 6 0.54 -24.02 -12.48
CA HIS A 6 0.87 -25.29 -13.13
C HIS A 6 1.34 -25.10 -14.59
N LYS A 7 0.74 -24.15 -15.33
CA LYS A 7 1.17 -23.85 -16.71
C LYS A 7 2.53 -23.18 -16.72
N ARG A 8 2.79 -22.29 -15.75
CA ARG A 8 4.09 -21.61 -15.59
C ARG A 8 5.21 -22.59 -15.27
N ARG A 9 4.94 -23.61 -14.44
CA ARG A 9 5.88 -24.72 -14.18
C ARG A 9 6.19 -25.50 -15.46
N LYS A 10 5.17 -25.91 -16.21
CA LYS A 10 5.37 -26.58 -17.51
C LYS A 10 6.23 -25.74 -18.47
N VAL A 11 6.04 -24.42 -18.52
CA VAL A 11 6.88 -23.51 -19.32
C VAL A 11 8.32 -23.45 -18.79
N ALA A 12 8.50 -23.48 -17.46
CA ALA A 12 9.84 -23.50 -16.86
C ALA A 12 10.59 -24.77 -17.26
N ASP A 13 9.94 -25.92 -17.14
CA ASP A 13 10.51 -27.24 -17.36
C ASP A 13 10.73 -27.57 -18.85
N PHE A 14 9.97 -26.95 -19.75
CA PHE A 14 10.03 -27.20 -21.20
C PHE A 14 11.37 -26.76 -21.80
N ASP A 15 11.98 -27.67 -22.58
CA ASP A 15 13.16 -27.43 -23.39
C ASP A 15 12.94 -27.96 -24.83
N PRO A 16 13.03 -27.10 -25.86
CA PRO A 16 12.70 -27.50 -27.22
C PRO A 16 13.65 -28.55 -27.81
N VAL A 17 14.89 -28.64 -27.34
CA VAL A 17 15.87 -29.63 -27.79
C VAL A 17 15.59 -30.97 -27.12
N ARG A 18 15.36 -30.96 -25.80
CA ARG A 18 15.08 -32.20 -25.04
C ARG A 18 13.73 -32.82 -25.39
N ASP A 19 12.71 -31.99 -25.54
CA ASP A 19 11.32 -32.45 -25.73
C ASP A 19 10.99 -32.68 -27.23
N GLY A 20 11.89 -32.30 -28.15
CA GLY A 20 11.72 -32.52 -29.60
C GLY A 20 10.52 -31.79 -30.22
N LYS A 21 9.99 -30.77 -29.53
CA LYS A 21 8.80 -30.01 -29.95
C LYS A 21 9.14 -28.55 -30.19
N THR A 22 8.48 -27.94 -31.17
CA THR A 22 8.58 -26.50 -31.38
C THR A 22 7.83 -25.73 -30.29
N VAL A 23 8.30 -24.51 -29.97
CA VAL A 23 7.62 -23.61 -29.03
C VAL A 23 6.17 -23.36 -29.44
N THR A 24 5.90 -23.28 -30.74
CA THR A 24 4.55 -23.07 -31.29
C THR A 24 3.62 -24.24 -30.99
N GLN A 25 4.08 -25.49 -31.17
CA GLN A 25 3.30 -26.68 -30.84
C GLN A 25 3.03 -26.74 -29.34
N PHE A 26 4.05 -26.52 -28.51
CA PHE A 26 3.91 -26.48 -27.06
C PHE A 26 2.89 -25.43 -26.59
N CYS A 27 2.95 -24.22 -27.14
CA CYS A 27 2.00 -23.14 -26.83
C CYS A 27 0.56 -23.50 -27.21
N LYS A 28 0.36 -24.17 -28.36
CA LYS A 28 -0.95 -24.67 -28.80
C LYS A 28 -1.49 -25.75 -27.85
N GLU A 29 -0.67 -26.75 -27.51
CA GLU A 29 -1.06 -27.85 -26.60
C GLU A 29 -1.43 -27.32 -25.20
N LEU A 30 -0.67 -26.34 -24.68
CA LEU A 30 -0.89 -25.79 -23.34
C LEU A 30 -2.00 -24.72 -23.29
N GLY A 31 -2.44 -24.24 -24.47
CA GLY A 31 -3.41 -23.15 -24.62
C GLY A 31 -2.88 -21.81 -24.08
N ILE A 32 -1.64 -21.46 -24.41
CA ILE A 32 -1.03 -20.17 -24.08
C ILE A 32 -0.51 -19.47 -25.34
N SER A 33 -0.41 -18.14 -25.29
CA SER A 33 0.21 -17.39 -26.38
C SER A 33 1.74 -17.51 -26.36
N ARG A 34 2.38 -17.39 -27.52
CA ARG A 34 3.86 -17.32 -27.63
C ARG A 34 4.43 -16.16 -26.80
N GLN A 35 3.74 -15.02 -26.77
CA GLN A 35 4.12 -13.86 -25.95
C GLN A 35 4.16 -14.24 -24.46
N THR A 36 3.17 -15.00 -23.99
CA THR A 36 3.14 -15.51 -22.62
C THR A 36 4.34 -16.40 -22.31
N TYR A 37 4.68 -17.32 -23.22
CA TYR A 37 5.83 -18.22 -23.08
C TYR A 37 7.14 -17.42 -22.89
N HIS A 38 7.41 -16.47 -23.79
CA HIS A 38 8.62 -15.65 -23.71
C HIS A 38 8.64 -14.76 -22.47
N ASN A 39 7.51 -14.18 -22.07
CA ASN A 39 7.41 -13.39 -20.84
C ASN A 39 7.76 -14.21 -19.59
N ILE A 40 7.31 -15.47 -19.52
CA ILE A 40 7.63 -16.37 -18.40
C ILE A 40 9.11 -16.74 -18.42
N LYS A 41 9.67 -17.16 -19.57
CA LYS A 41 11.10 -17.49 -19.70
C LYS A 41 12.00 -16.28 -19.35
N ASN A 42 11.65 -15.07 -19.79
CA ASN A 42 12.36 -13.85 -19.44
C ASN A 42 12.33 -13.57 -17.93
N ARG A 43 11.18 -13.76 -17.28
CA ARG A 43 11.08 -13.62 -15.81
C ARG A 43 11.92 -14.65 -15.08
N ILE A 44 11.95 -15.89 -15.56
CA ILE A 44 12.78 -16.96 -14.98
C ILE A 44 14.27 -16.63 -15.19
N ALA A 45 14.66 -16.09 -16.33
CA ALA A 45 16.04 -15.66 -16.57
C ALA A 45 16.46 -14.51 -15.63
N GLN A 46 15.56 -13.57 -15.31
CA GLN A 46 15.84 -12.44 -14.43
C GLN A 46 15.81 -12.79 -12.94
N LYS A 47 14.87 -13.64 -12.51
CA LYS A 47 14.58 -13.90 -11.08
C LYS A 47 14.86 -15.34 -10.65
N GLY A 48 15.34 -16.20 -11.55
CA GLY A 48 15.50 -17.64 -11.30
C GLY A 48 14.17 -18.33 -11.00
N ARG A 49 14.16 -19.25 -10.02
CA ARG A 49 12.97 -20.01 -9.60
C ARG A 49 11.83 -19.12 -9.12
N ALA A 50 12.13 -17.94 -8.56
CA ALA A 50 11.10 -16.98 -8.12
C ALA A 50 10.26 -16.45 -9.29
N GLY A 51 10.81 -16.42 -10.52
CA GLY A 51 10.10 -15.96 -11.72
C GLY A 51 8.94 -16.86 -12.15
N ILE A 52 8.84 -18.08 -11.63
CA ILE A 52 7.74 -19.01 -11.90
C ILE A 52 6.46 -18.54 -11.20
N VAL A 53 6.58 -17.99 -9.99
CA VAL A 53 5.44 -17.56 -9.18
C VAL A 53 4.92 -16.21 -9.70
N PRO A 54 3.61 -15.96 -9.71
CA PRO A 54 3.08 -14.64 -10.05
C PRO A 54 3.63 -13.58 -9.10
N ASP A 55 4.03 -12.44 -9.65
CA ASP A 55 4.39 -11.29 -8.84
C ASP A 55 3.16 -10.69 -8.17
N SER A 56 3.36 -9.92 -7.10
CA SER A 56 2.31 -9.12 -6.48
C SER A 56 1.56 -8.30 -7.54
N THR A 57 0.23 -8.32 -7.46
CA THR A 57 -0.66 -7.53 -8.33
C THR A 57 -0.93 -6.15 -7.74
N ALA A 58 -0.34 -5.83 -6.57
CA ALA A 58 -0.46 -4.51 -5.98
C ALA A 58 0.09 -3.44 -6.95
N PRO A 59 -0.60 -2.29 -7.07
CA PRO A 59 -0.11 -1.19 -7.88
C PRO A 59 1.24 -0.72 -7.34
N LYS A 60 2.22 -0.54 -8.23
CA LYS A 60 3.57 -0.09 -7.83
C LYS A 60 3.57 1.30 -7.21
N ASN A 61 2.68 2.17 -7.69
CA ASN A 61 2.53 3.54 -7.23
C ASN A 61 1.07 3.73 -6.78
N PRO A 62 0.72 3.39 -5.54
CA PRO A 62 -0.60 3.71 -5.00
C PRO A 62 -0.74 5.23 -4.91
N ILE A 63 -1.83 5.78 -5.45
CA ILE A 63 -2.16 7.20 -5.31
C ILE A 63 -2.49 7.45 -3.83
N LYS A 64 -1.70 8.27 -3.15
CA LYS A 64 -1.98 8.71 -1.78
C LYS A 64 -2.87 9.94 -1.84
N LYS A 65 -4.00 9.93 -1.14
CA LYS A 65 -4.92 11.08 -1.04
C LYS A 65 -4.33 12.22 -0.20
N PHE A 66 -3.51 11.88 0.79
CA PHE A 66 -2.89 12.82 1.72
C PHE A 66 -1.37 12.76 1.60
N ASP A 67 -0.73 13.91 1.72
CA ASP A 67 0.72 14.06 1.64
C ASP A 67 1.36 14.23 3.03
N GLU A 68 2.66 14.51 3.05
CA GLU A 68 3.37 14.78 4.31
C GLU A 68 3.05 16.18 4.88
N ALA A 69 2.59 17.13 4.06
CA ALA A 69 2.16 18.44 4.53
C ALA A 69 0.87 18.33 5.37
N ASP A 70 -0.05 17.44 4.99
CA ASP A 70 -1.27 17.15 5.77
C ASP A 70 -0.93 16.60 7.17
N LYS A 71 0.12 15.77 7.27
CA LYS A 71 0.61 15.27 8.57
C LYS A 71 1.21 16.40 9.40
N ILE A 72 1.98 17.29 8.79
CA ILE A 72 2.55 18.46 9.46
C ILE A 72 1.42 19.37 9.98
N ALA A 73 0.36 19.57 9.20
CA ALA A 73 -0.80 20.34 9.63
C ALA A 73 -1.49 19.73 10.87
N VAL A 74 -1.59 18.40 10.95
CA VAL A 74 -2.09 17.69 12.15
C VAL A 74 -1.21 17.93 13.37
N VAL A 75 0.12 17.89 13.23
CA VAL A 75 1.05 18.15 14.34
C VAL A 75 0.98 19.61 14.80
N HIS A 76 0.89 20.54 13.86
CA HIS A 76 0.78 21.96 14.16
C HIS A 76 -0.55 22.29 14.86
N ALA A 77 -1.67 21.73 14.39
CA ALA A 77 -2.96 21.83 15.06
C ALA A 77 -2.91 21.30 16.50
N ARG A 78 -2.22 20.17 16.71
CA ARG A 78 -2.00 19.60 18.05
C ARG A 78 -1.23 20.57 18.96
N GLN A 79 -0.16 21.20 18.45
CA GLN A 79 0.65 22.15 19.21
C GLN A 79 -0.17 23.38 19.61
N GLN A 80 -0.94 23.94 18.68
CA GLN A 80 -1.79 25.11 18.97
C GLN A 80 -2.85 24.80 20.03
N LEU A 81 -3.51 23.64 19.94
CA LEU A 81 -4.48 23.22 20.95
C LEU A 81 -3.82 23.04 22.32
N MET A 82 -2.59 22.52 22.36
CA MET A 82 -1.81 22.37 23.59
C MET A 82 -1.42 23.72 24.20
N GLU A 83 -0.98 24.68 23.39
CA GLU A 83 -0.64 26.05 23.83
C GLU A 83 -1.85 26.80 24.39
N GLN A 84 -3.03 26.54 23.81
CA GLN A 84 -4.30 27.10 24.28
C GLN A 84 -4.85 26.38 25.52
N GLY A 85 -4.21 25.29 25.97
CA GLY A 85 -4.69 24.47 27.08
C GLY A 85 -5.99 23.71 26.77
N LEU A 86 -6.31 23.53 25.49
CA LEU A 86 -7.49 22.79 25.03
C LEU A 86 -7.18 21.31 24.85
N ASP A 87 -8.23 20.50 24.71
CA ASP A 87 -8.07 19.10 24.36
C ASP A 87 -7.38 18.98 22.99
N TYR A 88 -6.28 18.24 22.95
CA TYR A 88 -5.46 18.01 21.76
C TYR A 88 -5.64 16.59 21.21
N GLY A 89 -6.75 15.93 21.53
CA GLY A 89 -7.13 14.62 21.01
C GLY A 89 -7.47 14.62 19.50
N PRO A 90 -7.60 13.44 18.87
CA PRO A 90 -7.92 13.33 17.44
C PRO A 90 -9.24 14.01 17.04
N TRP A 91 -10.20 14.06 17.96
CA TRP A 91 -11.50 14.72 17.75
C TRP A 91 -11.36 16.24 17.69
N SER A 92 -10.66 16.82 18.64
CA SER A 92 -10.45 18.26 18.73
C SER A 92 -9.58 18.76 17.57
N ILE A 93 -8.53 18.01 17.21
CA ILE A 93 -7.72 18.28 16.01
C ILE A 93 -8.58 18.20 14.74
N TYR A 94 -9.47 17.21 14.62
CA TYR A 94 -10.36 17.11 13.45
C TYR A 94 -11.22 18.36 13.29
N TYR A 95 -11.87 18.84 14.36
CA TYR A 95 -12.71 20.03 14.28
C TYR A 95 -11.90 21.30 14.04
N PHE A 96 -10.72 21.41 14.64
CA PHE A 96 -9.80 22.51 14.40
C PHE A 96 -9.35 22.59 12.92
N LEU A 97 -9.02 21.44 12.33
CA LEU A 97 -8.69 21.36 10.91
C LEU A 97 -9.91 21.58 10.01
N PHE A 98 -11.08 21.07 10.41
CA PHE A 98 -12.32 21.26 9.69
C PHE A 98 -12.67 22.74 9.52
N ASP A 99 -12.49 23.53 10.57
CA ASP A 99 -12.75 24.98 10.55
C ASP A 99 -11.70 25.76 9.73
N SER A 100 -10.43 25.32 9.75
CA SER A 100 -9.34 26.06 9.08
C SER A 100 -9.17 25.74 7.59
N ILE A 101 -9.26 24.46 7.19
CA ILE A 101 -9.00 24.01 5.81
C ILE A 101 -10.21 23.40 5.10
N GLY A 102 -11.33 23.22 5.81
CA GLY A 102 -12.58 22.69 5.27
C GLY A 102 -12.64 21.16 5.14
N ALA A 103 -13.86 20.65 4.91
CA ALA A 103 -14.17 19.22 4.94
C ALA A 103 -13.41 18.38 3.90
N ASP A 104 -13.14 18.93 2.71
CA ASP A 104 -12.58 18.17 1.58
C ASP A 104 -11.11 17.78 1.78
N ARG A 105 -10.37 18.63 2.50
CA ARG A 105 -8.94 18.45 2.79
C ARG A 105 -8.68 17.91 4.19
N THR A 106 -9.69 17.91 5.07
CA THR A 106 -9.53 17.43 6.43
C THR A 106 -9.40 15.89 6.46
N PRO A 107 -8.32 15.33 7.01
CA PRO A 107 -8.17 13.89 7.18
C PRO A 107 -9.20 13.35 8.18
N SER A 108 -9.59 12.10 8.01
CA SER A 108 -10.55 11.47 8.93
C SER A 108 -9.97 11.36 10.34
N ARG A 109 -10.83 11.31 11.36
CA ARG A 109 -10.42 11.13 12.77
C ARG A 109 -9.53 9.90 12.98
N SER A 110 -9.84 8.79 12.30
CA SER A 110 -9.04 7.56 12.35
C SER A 110 -7.66 7.76 11.70
N THR A 111 -7.59 8.53 10.61
CA THR A 111 -6.33 8.89 9.96
C THR A 111 -5.46 9.76 10.86
N ILE A 112 -6.06 10.75 11.54
CA ILE A 112 -5.37 11.60 12.52
C ILE A 112 -4.83 10.74 13.67
N ALA A 113 -5.65 9.86 14.25
CA ALA A 113 -5.22 8.97 15.34
C ALA A 113 -4.07 8.05 14.90
N LEU A 114 -4.13 7.50 13.69
CA LEU A 114 -3.06 6.68 13.12
C LEU A 114 -1.76 7.47 12.98
N TRP A 115 -1.80 8.68 12.40
CA TRP A 115 -0.60 9.51 12.25
C TRP A 115 0.00 9.93 13.60
N LEU A 116 -0.85 10.25 14.58
CA LEU A 116 -0.38 10.53 15.94
C LEU A 116 0.31 9.30 16.56
N GLN A 117 -0.23 8.10 16.34
CA GLN A 117 0.38 6.85 16.81
C GLN A 117 1.71 6.56 16.09
N GLU A 118 1.79 6.76 14.77
CA GLU A 118 3.02 6.61 13.97
C GLU A 118 4.12 7.55 14.47
N LEU A 119 3.76 8.77 14.89
CA LEU A 119 4.67 9.77 15.45
C LEU A 119 5.00 9.55 16.93
N GLY A 120 4.44 8.50 17.56
CA GLY A 120 4.70 8.17 18.96
C GLY A 120 3.89 8.98 19.98
N PHE A 121 2.95 9.82 19.53
CA PHE A 121 1.99 10.50 20.40
C PHE A 121 0.92 9.50 20.88
N ARG A 122 1.29 8.63 21.83
CA ARG A 122 0.31 7.82 22.56
C ARG A 122 -0.63 8.76 23.30
N CYS A 123 -1.93 8.50 23.22
CA CYS A 123 -2.98 9.26 23.90
C CYS A 123 -2.64 9.44 25.39
N GLN A 124 -2.03 10.56 25.73
CA GLN A 124 -2.02 11.10 27.08
C GLN A 124 -3.27 11.98 27.16
N CYS A 125 -4.36 11.41 27.67
CA CYS A 125 -5.45 12.20 28.19
C CYS A 125 -4.87 13.13 29.26
N PRO A 126 -5.04 14.46 29.19
CA PRO A 126 -4.74 15.32 30.32
C PRO A 126 -5.72 14.97 31.45
N GLN A 127 -5.21 14.32 32.49
CA GLN A 127 -5.91 14.13 33.76
C GLN A 127 -5.86 15.43 34.56
N THR A 128 -6.56 16.48 34.14
CA THR A 128 -6.66 17.69 34.98
C THR A 128 -7.89 18.51 34.62
N ALA A 129 -9.05 18.02 35.05
CA ALA A 129 -10.27 18.83 35.20
C ALA A 129 -11.17 18.27 36.31
N ALA A 130 -10.61 18.00 37.49
CA ALA A 130 -11.38 17.59 38.68
C ALA A 130 -11.00 18.33 39.97
N GLU A 131 -10.16 19.37 39.92
CA GLU A 131 -9.88 20.24 41.06
C GLU A 131 -10.00 21.69 40.63
N PHE A 132 -11.18 22.29 40.81
CA PHE A 132 -11.37 23.69 41.19
C PHE A 132 -12.82 23.82 41.67
N LEU A 133 -13.02 23.46 42.95
CA LEU A 133 -14.03 24.08 43.82
C LEU A 133 -13.35 25.25 44.54
#